data_AF-A0A7G8WCI9-F1
#
_entry.id   AF-A0A7G8WCI9-F1
#
_cell.length_a   1.000
_cell.length_b   1.000
_cell.length_c   1.000
_cell.angle_alpha   90.00
_cell.angle_beta   90.00
_cell.angle_gamma   90.00
#
_symmetry.space_group_name_H-M   'P 1'
#
loop_
_entity.id
_entity.type
_entity.pdbx_description
1 polymer ?
#
loop_
_entity_poly.entity_id
_entity_poly.type
_entity_poly.pdbx_seq_one_letter_code
_entity_poly.pdbx_strand_id
1 'polypeptide(L)'
;MKKTIFLIIIFISIKSFAQQAGITELENQKTKVLNQIKILTDSVKNIELEIIAIKSKEIQKMVNDSTLKATVRRGAKLKKSASPVGELIGILTEDKEVVILDYKDGYFGVCTDSICGYMSDLWINKNDKINEFINTKETEEKELKRLETEYRLKSQKAKYAELEKTYIKKYGQKTYNELKQGYYWIGMNKEMATISLGSPNDINRTVGSWGVHEQWVYDNLYLYFEKGKLTSYQN
;
A
#
# COMPACT_ATOMS: atom_id res chain seq x y z
N MET A 1 -26.14 -5.70 -35.72
CA MET A 1 -26.28 -6.64 -34.58
C MET A 1 -27.02 -5.93 -33.45
N LYS A 2 -28.29 -6.30 -33.22
CA LYS A 2 -29.18 -5.64 -32.25
C LYS A 2 -28.81 -6.09 -30.83
N LYS A 3 -28.52 -5.13 -29.95
CA LYS A 3 -28.35 -5.34 -28.50
C LYS A 3 -29.72 -5.39 -27.85
N THR A 4 -30.14 -6.54 -27.38
CA THR A 4 -31.31 -6.71 -26.52
C THR A 4 -30.89 -6.53 -25.06
N ILE A 5 -31.32 -5.41 -24.45
CA ILE A 5 -31.21 -5.16 -23.01
C ILE A 5 -32.39 -5.86 -22.36
N PHE A 6 -32.14 -6.86 -21.52
CA PHE A 6 -33.17 -7.58 -20.78
C PHE A 6 -33.41 -6.88 -19.44
N LEU A 7 -34.57 -6.24 -19.30
CA LEU A 7 -35.05 -5.65 -18.04
C LEU A 7 -35.86 -6.73 -17.31
N ILE A 8 -35.36 -7.25 -16.18
CA ILE A 8 -36.08 -8.22 -15.36
C ILE A 8 -36.78 -7.49 -14.22
N ILE A 9 -38.11 -7.45 -14.30
CA ILE A 9 -39.02 -6.96 -13.26
C ILE A 9 -39.23 -8.10 -12.25
N ILE A 10 -38.92 -7.86 -10.97
CA ILE A 10 -39.08 -8.85 -9.89
C ILE A 10 -40.42 -8.61 -9.17
N PHE A 11 -41.37 -9.52 -9.36
CA PHE A 11 -42.57 -9.62 -8.54
C PHE A 11 -42.29 -10.42 -7.27
N ILE A 12 -42.58 -9.83 -6.11
CA ILE A 12 -42.43 -10.44 -4.78
C ILE A 12 -43.78 -11.00 -4.34
N SER A 13 -43.85 -12.29 -4.03
CA SER A 13 -44.91 -12.84 -3.18
C SER A 13 -44.33 -13.86 -2.20
N ILE A 14 -44.69 -13.70 -0.93
CA ILE A 14 -44.05 -14.32 0.23
C ILE A 14 -44.81 -15.60 0.63
N LYS A 15 -44.10 -16.73 0.79
CA LYS A 15 -44.54 -17.86 1.64
C LYS A 15 -43.38 -18.38 2.51
N SER A 16 -43.65 -18.47 3.81
CA SER A 16 -42.68 -18.38 4.91
C SER A 16 -41.98 -19.68 5.35
N PHE A 17 -42.00 -20.75 4.53
CA PHE A 17 -41.06 -21.88 4.65
C PHE A 17 -40.09 -21.96 3.46
N ALA A 18 -40.31 -21.15 2.41
CA ALA A 18 -39.39 -20.95 1.29
C ALA A 18 -38.33 -19.86 1.59
N GLN A 19 -38.51 -19.08 2.66
CA GLN A 19 -37.61 -17.97 3.02
C GLN A 19 -36.23 -18.45 3.49
N GLN A 20 -36.13 -19.56 4.23
CA GLN A 20 -34.81 -20.09 4.66
C GLN A 20 -34.00 -20.65 3.47
N ALA A 21 -34.68 -21.35 2.55
CA ALA A 21 -34.10 -21.82 1.30
C ALA A 21 -33.71 -20.63 0.39
N GLY A 22 -34.57 -19.61 0.30
CA GLY A 22 -34.32 -18.38 -0.45
C GLY A 22 -33.17 -17.53 0.10
N ILE A 23 -33.03 -17.42 1.42
CA ILE A 23 -31.90 -16.72 2.07
C ILE A 23 -30.60 -17.48 1.77
N THR A 24 -30.61 -18.81 1.91
CA THR A 24 -29.43 -19.65 1.60
C THR A 24 -29.04 -19.54 0.12
N GLU A 25 -30.02 -19.52 -0.78
CA GLU A 25 -29.83 -19.31 -2.23
C GLU A 25 -29.20 -17.94 -2.51
N LEU A 26 -29.72 -16.87 -1.89
CA LEU A 26 -29.20 -15.50 -2.03
C LEU A 26 -27.79 -15.34 -1.43
N GLU A 27 -27.48 -16.02 -0.33
CA GLU A 27 -26.13 -16.04 0.26
C GLU A 27 -25.13 -16.76 -0.64
N ASN A 28 -25.54 -17.85 -1.27
CA ASN A 28 -24.74 -18.53 -2.29
C ASN A 28 -24.51 -17.65 -3.52
N GLN A 29 -25.54 -16.95 -4.01
CA GLN A 29 -25.41 -15.99 -5.11
C GLN A 29 -24.47 -14.84 -4.74
N LYS A 30 -24.60 -14.26 -3.54
CA LYS A 30 -23.71 -13.23 -3.01
C LYS A 30 -22.26 -13.72 -2.96
N THR A 31 -22.02 -14.94 -2.47
CA THR A 31 -20.68 -15.54 -2.41
C THR A 31 -20.08 -15.72 -3.80
N LYS A 32 -20.90 -16.16 -4.77
CA LYS A 32 -20.49 -16.30 -6.18
C LYS A 32 -20.10 -14.95 -6.79
N VAL A 33 -20.89 -13.90 -6.55
CA VAL A 33 -20.59 -12.54 -7.00
C VAL A 33 -19.31 -12.00 -6.35
N LEU A 34 -19.11 -12.24 -5.05
CA LEU A 34 -17.88 -11.84 -4.35
C LEU A 34 -16.65 -12.55 -4.93
N ASN A 35 -16.76 -13.82 -5.28
CA ASN A 35 -15.67 -14.55 -5.93
C ASN A 35 -15.38 -14.00 -7.34
N GLN A 36 -16.42 -13.66 -8.10
CA GLN A 36 -16.25 -12.99 -9.40
C GLN A 36 -15.56 -11.63 -9.28
N ILE A 37 -15.92 -10.82 -8.28
CA ILE A 37 -15.25 -9.53 -8.01
C ILE A 37 -13.76 -9.76 -7.73
N LYS A 38 -13.42 -10.79 -6.94
CA LYS A 38 -12.03 -11.14 -6.65
C LYS A 38 -11.27 -11.51 -7.93
N ILE A 39 -11.82 -12.42 -8.74
CA ILE A 39 -11.21 -12.84 -10.00
C ILE A 39 -11.00 -11.64 -10.93
N LEU A 40 -12.02 -10.78 -11.08
CA LEU A 40 -11.93 -9.58 -11.91
C LEU A 40 -10.89 -8.60 -11.38
N THR A 41 -10.76 -8.46 -10.05
CA THR A 41 -9.74 -7.61 -9.43
C THR A 41 -8.33 -8.13 -9.72
N ASP A 42 -8.11 -9.44 -9.61
CA ASP A 42 -6.83 -10.07 -9.92
C ASP A 42 -6.50 -9.94 -11.42
N SER A 43 -7.50 -10.08 -12.30
CA SER A 43 -7.34 -9.86 -13.74
C SER A 43 -7.00 -8.40 -14.08
N VAL A 44 -7.63 -7.42 -13.42
CA VAL A 44 -7.28 -5.99 -13.59
C VAL A 44 -5.84 -5.75 -13.21
N LYS A 45 -5.37 -6.32 -12.09
CA LYS A 45 -3.97 -6.21 -11.67
C LYS A 45 -3.01 -6.79 -12.71
N ASN A 46 -3.34 -7.94 -13.31
CA ASN A 46 -2.50 -8.52 -14.37
C ASN A 46 -2.49 -7.65 -15.62
N ILE A 47 -3.64 -7.10 -16.03
CA ILE A 47 -3.74 -6.16 -17.16
C ILE A 47 -2.92 -4.89 -16.88
N GLU A 48 -2.92 -4.37 -15.65
CA GLU A 48 -2.07 -3.23 -15.26
C GLU A 48 -0.58 -3.56 -15.41
N LEU A 49 -0.14 -4.75 -14.98
CA LEU A 49 1.24 -5.20 -15.16
C LEU A 49 1.61 -5.36 -16.64
N GLU A 50 0.70 -5.87 -17.46
CA GLU A 50 0.89 -5.94 -18.91
C GLU A 50 0.95 -4.56 -19.56
N ILE A 51 0.11 -3.61 -19.14
CA ILE A 51 0.16 -2.21 -19.59
C ILE A 51 1.50 -1.58 -19.20
N ILE A 52 1.99 -1.81 -17.98
CA ILE A 52 3.31 -1.33 -17.54
C ILE A 52 4.42 -1.94 -18.39
N ALA A 53 4.35 -3.25 -18.67
CA ALA A 53 5.33 -3.93 -19.50
C ALA A 53 5.30 -3.44 -20.96
N ILE A 54 4.11 -3.20 -21.53
CA ILE A 54 3.94 -2.64 -22.88
C ILE A 54 4.46 -1.20 -22.94
N LYS A 55 4.10 -0.35 -21.96
CA LYS A 55 4.64 1.01 -21.84
C LYS A 55 6.16 1.00 -21.68
N SER A 56 6.69 0.08 -20.88
CA SER A 56 8.14 -0.10 -20.73
C SER A 56 8.80 -0.54 -22.04
N LYS A 57 8.16 -1.41 -22.83
CA LYS A 57 8.62 -1.78 -24.18
C LYS A 57 8.48 -0.65 -25.19
N GLU A 58 7.44 0.18 -25.11
CA GLU A 58 7.29 1.41 -25.89
C GLU A 58 8.38 2.41 -25.52
N ILE A 59 8.73 2.54 -24.23
CA ILE A 59 9.87 3.33 -23.77
C ILE A 59 11.18 2.76 -24.31
N GLN A 60 11.40 1.44 -24.26
CA GLN A 60 12.55 0.80 -24.90
C GLN A 60 12.59 1.07 -26.41
N LYS A 61 11.43 1.13 -27.07
CA LYS A 61 11.30 1.48 -28.50
C LYS A 61 11.55 2.97 -28.76
N MET A 62 11.12 3.87 -27.87
CA MET A 62 11.41 5.32 -27.93
C MET A 62 12.89 5.63 -27.67
N VAL A 63 13.52 4.90 -26.75
CA VAL A 63 14.98 4.95 -26.53
C VAL A 63 15.73 4.54 -27.80
N ASN A 64 15.17 3.63 -28.59
CA ASN A 64 15.78 3.18 -29.84
C ASN A 64 15.56 4.14 -31.04
N ASP A 65 14.55 5.03 -31.02
CA ASP A 65 14.21 5.88 -32.18
C ASP A 65 14.63 7.36 -32.06
N SER A 66 15.02 7.85 -30.89
CA SER A 66 15.62 9.20 -30.76
C SER A 66 16.27 9.34 -29.39
N THR A 67 17.54 8.93 -29.27
CA THR A 67 18.33 9.16 -28.04
C THR A 67 18.21 10.62 -27.61
N LEU A 68 17.49 10.89 -26.51
CA LEU A 68 17.44 12.22 -25.91
C LEU A 68 18.87 12.54 -25.47
N LYS A 69 19.45 13.63 -25.97
CA LYS A 69 20.83 13.99 -25.67
C LYS A 69 20.92 15.32 -24.96
N ALA A 70 21.94 15.45 -24.12
CA ALA A 70 22.28 16.71 -23.48
C ALA A 70 23.79 16.89 -23.39
N THR A 71 24.23 18.15 -23.42
CA THR A 71 25.62 18.50 -23.14
C THR A 71 25.86 18.49 -21.63
N VAL A 72 26.90 17.81 -21.23
CA VAL A 72 27.39 17.71 -19.86
C VAL A 72 28.67 18.49 -19.73
N ARG A 73 28.84 19.21 -18.62
CA ARG A 73 30.04 20.01 -18.34
C ARG A 73 31.21 19.16 -17.85
N ARG A 74 32.43 19.57 -18.17
CA ARG A 74 33.67 19.02 -17.63
C ARG A 74 33.63 18.98 -16.09
N GLY A 75 34.18 17.91 -15.52
CA GLY A 75 34.25 17.68 -14.08
C GLY A 75 33.04 16.94 -13.51
N ALA A 76 32.05 16.64 -14.37
CA ALA A 76 30.88 15.91 -13.96
C ALA A 76 31.21 14.47 -13.53
N LYS A 77 30.61 14.06 -12.43
CA LYS A 77 30.87 12.77 -11.78
C LYS A 77 29.81 11.75 -12.19
N LEU A 78 30.27 10.68 -12.83
CA LEU A 78 29.44 9.52 -13.16
C LEU A 78 29.46 8.53 -12.01
N LYS A 79 28.29 8.10 -11.55
CA LYS A 79 28.10 7.23 -10.38
C LYS A 79 27.32 5.97 -10.73
N LYS A 80 27.41 4.95 -9.89
CA LYS A 80 26.68 3.68 -10.07
C LYS A 80 25.20 3.75 -9.71
N SER A 81 24.80 4.73 -8.89
CA SER A 81 23.42 4.92 -8.45
C SER A 81 23.05 6.40 -8.43
N ALA A 82 21.76 6.70 -8.58
CA ALA A 82 21.15 8.02 -8.41
C ALA A 82 21.20 8.50 -6.95
N SER A 83 22.39 8.78 -6.43
CA SER A 83 22.59 9.18 -5.04
C SER A 83 23.88 9.96 -4.84
N PRO A 84 23.91 10.96 -3.94
CA PRO A 84 25.13 11.67 -3.56
C PRO A 84 26.23 10.71 -3.07
N VAL A 85 25.85 9.65 -2.35
CA VAL A 85 26.78 8.63 -1.82
C VAL A 85 27.02 7.47 -2.78
N GLY A 86 26.49 7.54 -4.00
CA GLY A 86 26.73 6.52 -5.03
C GLY A 86 28.20 6.40 -5.39
N GLU A 87 28.65 5.16 -5.57
CA GLU A 87 30.02 4.79 -5.99
C GLU A 87 30.41 5.54 -7.26
N LEU A 88 31.58 6.19 -7.24
CA LEU A 88 32.10 6.95 -8.39
C LEU A 88 32.65 5.99 -9.44
N ILE A 89 32.09 6.04 -10.65
CA ILE A 89 32.56 5.27 -11.81
C ILE A 89 33.61 6.07 -12.59
N GLY A 90 33.44 7.38 -12.71
CA GLY A 90 34.36 8.22 -13.48
C GLY A 90 34.05 9.70 -13.41
N ILE A 91 34.94 10.49 -13.99
CA ILE A 91 34.82 11.94 -14.09
C ILE A 91 35.05 12.34 -15.55
N LEU A 92 34.17 13.16 -16.11
CA LEU A 92 34.32 13.71 -17.45
C LEU A 92 35.44 14.75 -17.49
N THR A 93 36.39 14.58 -18.40
CA THR A 93 37.56 15.46 -18.57
C THR A 93 37.32 16.63 -19.50
N GLU A 94 36.21 16.63 -20.24
CA GLU A 94 35.78 17.66 -21.17
C GLU A 94 34.25 17.75 -21.21
N ASP A 95 33.74 18.83 -21.80
CA ASP A 95 32.31 18.95 -22.10
C ASP A 95 31.93 17.90 -23.14
N LYS A 96 30.83 17.17 -22.91
CA LYS A 96 30.48 16.03 -23.74
C LYS A 96 28.98 15.86 -23.93
N GLU A 97 28.58 15.42 -25.11
CA GLU A 97 27.20 15.01 -25.37
C GLU A 97 26.97 13.58 -24.83
N VAL A 98 25.90 13.40 -24.06
CA VAL A 98 25.52 12.11 -23.49
C VAL A 98 24.08 11.77 -23.83
N VAL A 99 23.76 10.48 -23.86
CA VAL A 99 22.39 10.01 -23.97
C VAL A 99 21.75 10.01 -22.59
N ILE A 100 20.56 10.59 -22.49
CA ILE A 100 19.69 10.60 -21.31
C ILE A 100 18.74 9.42 -21.40
N LEU A 101 18.74 8.59 -20.35
CA LEU A 101 17.92 7.38 -20.25
C LEU A 101 16.80 7.50 -19.23
N ASP A 102 17.07 8.14 -18.10
CA ASP A 102 16.16 8.21 -16.97
C ASP A 102 16.40 9.47 -16.15
N TYR A 103 15.46 9.81 -15.28
CA TYR A 103 15.62 10.88 -14.31
C TYR A 103 14.93 10.51 -13.01
N LYS A 104 15.68 10.52 -11.91
CA LYS A 104 15.18 10.20 -10.57
C LYS A 104 16.03 10.89 -9.51
N ASP A 105 15.38 11.42 -8.47
CA ASP A 105 16.04 11.99 -7.29
C ASP A 105 17.11 13.07 -7.61
N GLY A 106 16.92 13.83 -8.70
CA GLY A 106 17.90 14.86 -9.16
C GLY A 106 19.11 14.29 -9.90
N TYR A 107 19.06 13.03 -10.33
CA TYR A 107 20.09 12.39 -11.14
C TYR A 107 19.51 11.90 -12.45
N PHE A 108 20.22 12.16 -13.53
CA PHE A 108 19.95 11.53 -14.81
C PHE A 108 20.68 10.20 -14.90
N GLY A 109 19.97 9.16 -15.34
CA GLY A 109 20.60 7.99 -15.92
C GLY A 109 21.16 8.38 -17.29
N VAL A 110 22.46 8.20 -17.50
CA VAL A 110 23.17 8.64 -18.70
C VAL A 110 24.07 7.55 -19.26
N CYS A 111 24.30 7.57 -20.57
CA CYS A 111 25.33 6.77 -21.22
C CYS A 111 26.23 7.65 -22.09
N THR A 112 27.54 7.37 -22.05
CA THR A 112 28.56 7.99 -22.89
C THR A 112 29.55 6.92 -23.37
N ASP A 113 29.84 6.91 -24.67
CA ASP A 113 30.61 5.90 -25.39
C ASP A 113 30.13 4.45 -25.11
N SER A 114 30.63 3.83 -24.04
CA SER A 114 30.29 2.46 -23.61
C SER A 114 30.05 2.35 -22.09
N ILE A 115 30.00 3.48 -21.37
CA ILE A 115 29.82 3.50 -19.92
C ILE A 115 28.52 4.23 -19.59
N CYS A 116 27.68 3.56 -18.81
CA CYS A 116 26.42 4.09 -18.32
C CYS A 116 26.46 4.22 -16.81
N GLY A 117 25.75 5.22 -16.30
CA GLY A 117 25.64 5.46 -14.87
C GLY A 117 24.68 6.60 -14.58
N TYR A 118 24.82 7.17 -13.40
CA TYR A 118 24.00 8.28 -12.92
C TYR A 118 24.84 9.51 -12.71
N MET A 119 24.28 10.65 -13.06
CA MET A 119 24.95 11.94 -12.98
C MET A 119 23.99 12.99 -12.45
N SER A 120 24.47 13.81 -11.52
CA SER A 120 23.64 14.89 -10.97
C SER A 120 23.21 15.85 -12.08
N ASP A 121 21.94 16.24 -12.03
CA ASP A 121 21.31 17.17 -12.96
C ASP A 121 22.00 18.53 -13.06
N LEU A 122 22.74 18.93 -12.03
CA LEU A 122 23.55 20.15 -11.97
C LEU A 122 24.65 20.21 -13.03
N TRP A 123 25.08 19.05 -13.54
CA TRP A 123 26.12 18.95 -14.56
C TRP A 123 25.59 18.98 -15.98
N ILE A 124 24.28 18.87 -16.16
CA ILE A 124 23.62 18.78 -17.46
C ILE A 124 23.06 20.14 -17.86
N ASN A 125 23.40 20.59 -19.06
CA ASN A 125 22.78 21.76 -19.67
C ASN A 125 21.36 21.40 -20.11
N LYS A 126 20.36 21.86 -19.35
CA LYS A 126 18.94 21.57 -19.60
C LYS A 126 18.38 22.52 -20.66
N ASN A 127 17.80 21.95 -21.71
CA ASN A 127 16.95 22.66 -22.68
C ASN A 127 15.48 22.29 -22.44
N ASP A 128 14.58 22.85 -23.25
CA ASP A 128 13.14 22.61 -23.11
C ASP A 128 12.77 21.12 -23.17
N LYS A 129 13.41 20.34 -24.06
CA LYS A 129 13.18 18.88 -24.17
C LYS A 129 13.61 18.13 -22.91
N ILE A 130 14.73 18.53 -22.31
CA ILE A 130 15.22 17.94 -21.06
C ILE A 130 14.30 18.31 -19.89
N ASN A 131 13.83 19.55 -19.82
CA ASN A 131 12.89 19.98 -18.78
C ASN A 131 11.53 19.26 -18.91
N GLU A 132 11.02 19.09 -20.13
CA GLU A 132 9.82 18.30 -20.39
C GLU A 132 10.00 16.85 -19.92
N PHE A 133 11.12 16.22 -20.27
CA PHE A 133 11.45 14.86 -19.83
C PHE A 133 11.50 14.73 -18.29
N ILE A 134 12.14 15.70 -17.60
CA ILE A 134 12.16 15.75 -16.13
C ILE A 134 10.73 15.78 -15.58
N ASN A 135 9.90 16.70 -16.07
CA ASN A 135 8.53 16.87 -15.58
C ASN A 135 7.70 15.60 -15.79
N THR A 136 7.86 14.92 -16.93
CA THR A 136 7.22 13.64 -17.20
C THR A 136 7.65 12.59 -16.18
N LYS A 137 8.96 12.44 -15.93
CA LYS A 137 9.49 11.45 -14.98
C LYS A 137 9.05 11.69 -13.55
N GLU A 138 9.06 12.95 -13.10
CA GLU A 138 8.59 13.31 -11.76
C GLU A 138 7.09 13.06 -11.60
N THR A 139 6.30 13.32 -12.65
CA THR A 139 4.86 13.03 -12.66
C THR A 139 4.58 11.52 -12.60
N GLU A 140 5.30 10.72 -13.39
CA GLU A 140 5.22 9.26 -13.37
C GLU A 140 5.53 8.70 -11.97
N GLU A 141 6.61 9.18 -11.34
CA GLU A 141 6.99 8.75 -10.00
C GLU A 141 5.94 9.12 -8.95
N LYS A 142 5.38 10.33 -9.04
CA LYS A 142 4.32 10.78 -8.13
C LYS A 142 3.05 9.95 -8.26
N GLU A 143 2.61 9.66 -9.48
CA GLU A 143 1.44 8.80 -9.71
C GLU A 143 1.68 7.36 -9.26
N LEU A 144 2.90 6.83 -9.46
CA LEU A 144 3.25 5.50 -8.95
C LEU A 144 3.19 5.43 -7.42
N LYS A 145 3.75 6.43 -6.72
CA LYS A 145 3.66 6.54 -5.24
C LYS A 145 2.21 6.66 -4.75
N ARG A 146 1.37 7.40 -5.49
CA ARG A 146 -0.06 7.53 -5.20
C ARG A 146 -0.77 6.18 -5.33
N LEU A 147 -0.56 5.45 -6.43
CA LEU A 147 -1.14 4.12 -6.65
C LEU A 147 -0.70 3.12 -5.59
N GLU A 148 0.58 3.11 -5.22
CA GLU A 148 1.10 2.26 -4.14
C GLU A 148 0.41 2.56 -2.81
N THR A 149 0.26 3.85 -2.49
CA THR A 149 -0.43 4.31 -1.27
C THR A 149 -1.89 3.86 -1.26
N GLU A 150 -2.60 4.02 -2.38
CA GLU A 150 -3.99 3.60 -2.53
C GLU A 150 -4.14 2.09 -2.37
N TYR A 151 -3.26 1.31 -3.01
CA TYR A 151 -3.23 -0.14 -2.87
C TYR A 151 -2.97 -0.57 -1.42
N ARG A 152 -2.00 0.08 -0.75
CA ARG A 152 -1.68 -0.17 0.66
C ARG A 152 -2.90 0.09 1.54
N LEU A 153 -3.57 1.23 1.38
CA LEU A 153 -4.78 1.60 2.13
C LEU A 153 -5.92 0.62 1.87
N LYS A 154 -6.14 0.20 0.61
CA LYS A 154 -7.15 -0.81 0.25
C LYS A 154 -6.87 -2.14 0.94
N SER A 155 -5.62 -2.60 0.91
CA SER A 155 -5.20 -3.85 1.57
C SER A 155 -5.37 -3.79 3.09
N GLN A 156 -5.03 -2.64 3.72
CA GLN A 156 -5.20 -2.45 5.15
C GLN A 156 -6.67 -2.44 5.52
N LYS A 157 -7.52 -1.70 4.79
CA LYS A 157 -8.98 -1.69 5.00
C LYS A 157 -9.57 -3.10 4.90
N ALA A 158 -9.14 -3.89 3.92
CA ALA A 158 -9.57 -5.28 3.78
C ALA A 158 -9.15 -6.15 4.99
N LYS A 159 -7.91 -5.99 5.48
CA LYS A 159 -7.44 -6.68 6.69
C LYS A 159 -8.25 -6.28 7.93
N TYR A 160 -8.50 -4.99 8.12
CA TYR A 160 -9.32 -4.50 9.24
C TYR A 160 -10.75 -5.03 9.18
N ALA A 161 -11.37 -5.07 8.00
CA ALA A 161 -12.72 -5.63 7.84
C ALA A 161 -12.78 -7.12 8.18
N GLU A 162 -11.73 -7.89 7.88
CA GLU A 162 -11.67 -9.32 8.22
C GLU A 162 -11.41 -9.56 9.71
N LEU A 163 -10.57 -8.72 10.34
CA LEU A 163 -10.37 -8.71 11.79
C LEU A 163 -11.67 -8.35 12.53
N GLU A 164 -12.39 -7.33 12.05
CA GLU A 164 -13.68 -6.92 12.60
C GLU A 164 -14.69 -8.08 12.61
N LYS A 165 -14.83 -8.82 11.49
CA LYS A 165 -15.67 -10.03 11.46
C LYS A 165 -15.22 -11.08 12.46
N THR A 166 -13.91 -11.28 12.60
CA THR A 166 -13.35 -12.25 13.53
C THR A 166 -13.68 -11.88 14.99
N TYR A 167 -13.55 -10.60 15.35
CA TYR A 167 -13.87 -10.12 16.68
C TYR A 167 -15.36 -10.13 16.98
N ILE A 168 -16.21 -9.75 16.02
CA ILE A 168 -17.67 -9.87 16.15
C ILE A 168 -18.08 -11.33 16.34
N LYS A 169 -17.47 -12.26 15.61
CA LYS A 169 -17.72 -13.71 15.79
C LYS A 169 -17.28 -14.20 17.16
N LYS A 170 -16.17 -13.70 17.70
CA LYS A 170 -15.58 -14.14 18.96
C LYS A 170 -16.25 -13.55 20.21
N TYR A 171 -16.61 -12.28 20.17
CA TYR A 171 -17.11 -11.54 21.34
C TYR A 171 -18.55 -11.06 21.21
N GLY A 172 -19.14 -11.16 20.03
CA GLY A 172 -20.47 -10.63 19.73
C GLY A 172 -20.44 -9.14 19.36
N GLN A 173 -21.48 -8.71 18.63
CA GLN A 173 -21.60 -7.35 18.10
C GLN A 173 -21.58 -6.28 19.20
N LYS A 174 -22.31 -6.51 20.30
CA LYS A 174 -22.41 -5.53 21.40
C LYS A 174 -21.05 -5.25 22.02
N THR A 175 -20.36 -6.29 22.47
CA THR A 175 -19.03 -6.17 23.08
C THR A 175 -18.04 -5.56 22.10
N TYR A 176 -18.02 -5.99 20.84
CA TYR A 176 -17.13 -5.39 19.85
C TYR A 176 -17.40 -3.89 19.61
N ASN A 177 -18.67 -3.45 19.62
CA ASN A 177 -19.01 -2.03 19.51
C ASN A 177 -18.50 -1.22 20.71
N GLU A 178 -18.51 -1.80 21.92
CA GLU A 178 -17.95 -1.18 23.12
C GLU A 178 -16.42 -1.06 22.99
N LEU A 179 -15.74 -2.13 22.58
CA LEU A 179 -14.30 -2.13 22.35
C LEU A 179 -13.91 -1.06 21.32
N LYS A 180 -14.59 -1.03 20.18
CA LYS A 180 -14.34 -0.06 19.09
C LYS A 180 -14.49 1.40 19.51
N GLN A 181 -15.26 1.68 20.56
CA GLN A 181 -15.45 3.01 21.14
C GLN A 181 -14.42 3.39 22.21
N GLY A 182 -13.47 2.50 22.52
CA GLY A 182 -12.46 2.74 23.55
C GLY A 182 -12.91 2.39 24.97
N TYR A 183 -13.99 1.64 25.14
CA TYR A 183 -14.43 1.21 26.47
C TYR A 183 -13.64 0.02 27.02
N TYR A 184 -13.32 0.10 28.30
CA TYR A 184 -12.68 -0.96 29.08
C TYR A 184 -13.47 -1.23 30.37
N TRP A 185 -13.39 -2.44 30.88
CA TRP A 185 -14.11 -2.86 32.10
C TRP A 185 -13.42 -4.01 32.82
N ILE A 186 -13.67 -4.12 34.13
CA ILE A 186 -13.16 -5.20 34.96
C ILE A 186 -13.62 -6.55 34.42
N GLY A 187 -12.67 -7.49 34.29
CA GLY A 187 -12.89 -8.83 33.77
C GLY A 187 -12.59 -9.00 32.28
N MET A 188 -12.39 -7.91 31.52
CA MET A 188 -11.96 -8.00 30.12
C MET A 188 -10.57 -8.64 30.02
N ASN A 189 -10.30 -9.35 28.93
CA ASN A 189 -8.98 -9.93 28.70
C ASN A 189 -8.05 -8.95 27.97
N LYS A 190 -6.77 -9.31 27.87
CA LYS A 190 -5.74 -8.48 27.23
C LYS A 190 -6.03 -8.16 25.75
N GLU A 191 -6.56 -9.12 25.00
CA GLU A 191 -6.91 -8.92 23.59
C GLU A 191 -8.04 -7.89 23.43
N MET A 192 -9.07 -7.96 24.28
CA MET A 192 -10.11 -6.94 24.35
C MET A 192 -9.49 -5.57 24.65
N ALA A 193 -8.57 -5.48 25.60
CA ALA A 193 -7.92 -4.22 25.94
C ALA A 193 -7.12 -3.66 24.77
N THR A 194 -6.39 -4.51 24.03
CA THR A 194 -5.66 -4.10 22.82
C THR A 194 -6.59 -3.66 21.68
N ILE A 195 -7.72 -4.35 21.48
CA ILE A 195 -8.72 -3.94 20.49
C ILE A 195 -9.27 -2.54 20.84
N SER A 196 -9.47 -2.28 22.13
CA SER A 196 -10.12 -1.06 22.59
C SER A 196 -9.20 0.15 22.69
N LEU A 197 -8.01 -0.03 23.26
CA LEU A 197 -7.10 1.05 23.62
C LEU A 197 -5.82 1.07 22.78
N GLY A 198 -5.61 0.07 21.92
CA GLY A 198 -4.37 -0.12 21.17
C GLY A 198 -3.28 -0.78 22.01
N SER A 199 -2.03 -0.63 21.57
CA SER A 199 -0.88 -1.14 22.31
C SER A 199 -0.54 -0.16 23.45
N PRO A 200 -0.26 -0.64 24.67
CA PRO A 200 0.23 0.22 25.74
C PRO A 200 1.63 0.74 25.40
N ASN A 201 2.00 1.86 26.02
CA ASN A 201 3.35 2.42 25.93
C ASN A 201 4.37 1.47 26.58
N ASP A 202 4.02 0.91 27.74
CA ASP A 202 4.85 -0.03 28.49
C ASP A 202 4.03 -1.14 29.16
N ILE A 203 4.67 -2.29 29.39
CA ILE A 203 4.10 -3.42 30.13
C ILE A 203 5.07 -3.85 31.24
N ASN A 204 4.71 -3.58 32.49
CA ASN A 204 5.42 -4.05 33.67
C ASN A 204 4.88 -5.42 34.08
N ARG A 205 5.69 -6.48 33.93
CA ARG A 205 5.27 -7.87 34.13
C ARG A 205 6.01 -8.54 35.28
N THR A 206 5.26 -9.10 36.22
CA THR A 206 5.79 -9.89 37.34
C THR A 206 5.22 -11.31 37.32
N VAL A 207 6.07 -12.30 37.61
CA VAL A 207 5.69 -13.71 37.72
C VAL A 207 6.09 -14.23 39.09
N GLY A 208 5.14 -14.78 39.83
CA GLY A 208 5.39 -15.40 41.13
C GLY A 208 4.57 -16.67 41.31
N SER A 209 4.65 -17.29 42.49
CA SER A 209 3.86 -18.48 42.84
C SER A 209 2.34 -18.22 42.82
N TRP A 210 1.94 -16.96 42.97
CA TRP A 210 0.57 -16.47 42.87
C TRP A 210 0.07 -16.23 41.43
N GLY A 211 0.93 -16.42 40.42
CA GLY A 211 0.61 -16.29 39.00
C GLY A 211 1.22 -15.05 38.33
N VAL A 212 0.70 -14.70 37.15
CA VAL A 212 1.17 -13.58 36.33
C VAL A 212 0.39 -12.31 36.64
N HIS A 213 1.11 -11.24 36.94
CA HIS A 213 0.60 -9.89 37.14
C HIS A 213 1.22 -8.96 36.11
N GLU A 214 0.40 -8.17 35.43
CA GLU A 214 0.83 -7.22 34.40
C GLU A 214 0.19 -5.85 34.65
N GLN A 215 0.98 -4.79 34.66
CA GLN A 215 0.48 -3.41 34.58
C GLN A 215 0.76 -2.90 33.17
N TRP A 216 -0.27 -2.48 32.47
CA TRP A 216 -0.18 -1.84 31.16
C TRP A 216 -0.28 -0.33 31.34
N VAL A 217 0.70 0.39 30.81
CA VAL A 217 0.85 1.83 30.95
C VAL A 217 0.45 2.51 29.64
N TYR A 218 -0.52 3.43 29.73
CA TYR A 218 -0.88 4.39 28.68
C TYR A 218 -0.63 5.81 29.21
N ASP A 219 -0.80 6.83 28.36
CA ASP A 219 -0.50 8.22 28.73
C ASP A 219 -1.18 8.70 30.02
N ASN A 220 -2.48 8.42 30.17
CA ASN A 220 -3.29 8.83 31.34
C ASN A 220 -4.12 7.66 31.90
N LEU A 221 -3.67 6.42 31.72
CA LEU A 221 -4.42 5.24 32.14
C LEU A 221 -3.47 4.08 32.46
N TYR A 222 -3.71 3.44 33.60
CA TYR A 222 -3.02 2.22 34.00
C TYR A 222 -4.04 1.10 34.13
N LEU A 223 -3.78 -0.04 33.48
CA LEU A 223 -4.60 -1.23 33.58
C LEU A 223 -3.83 -2.34 34.30
N TYR A 224 -4.41 -2.94 35.33
CA TYR A 224 -3.81 -4.01 36.11
C TYR A 224 -4.48 -5.35 35.79
N PHE A 225 -3.71 -6.29 35.25
CA PHE A 225 -4.18 -7.61 34.86
C PHE A 225 -3.64 -8.69 35.80
N GLU A 226 -4.54 -9.58 36.22
CA GLU A 226 -4.20 -10.81 36.94
C GLU A 226 -4.72 -12.00 36.15
N LYS A 227 -3.86 -13.01 35.94
CA LYS A 227 -4.23 -14.23 35.20
C LYS A 227 -4.88 -13.93 33.84
N GLY A 228 -4.45 -12.83 33.19
CA GLY A 228 -4.92 -12.41 31.88
C GLY A 228 -6.24 -11.65 31.84
N LYS A 229 -6.83 -11.29 33.00
CA LYS A 229 -8.04 -10.48 33.11
C LYS A 229 -7.78 -9.17 33.83
N LEU A 230 -8.41 -8.09 33.39
CA LEU A 230 -8.35 -6.78 34.02
C LEU A 230 -9.01 -6.85 35.41
N THR A 231 -8.28 -6.55 36.47
CA THR A 231 -8.77 -6.60 37.86
C THR A 231 -8.95 -5.20 38.47
N SER A 232 -8.15 -4.22 38.05
CA SER A 232 -8.30 -2.81 38.44
C SER A 232 -7.71 -1.87 37.40
N TYR A 233 -8.02 -0.57 37.50
CA TYR A 233 -7.44 0.47 36.67
C TYR A 233 -7.30 1.78 37.45
N GLN A 234 -6.44 2.67 36.97
CA GLN A 234 -6.19 4.00 37.54
C GLN A 234 -6.16 5.03 36.41
N ASN A 235 -6.92 6.12 36.54
CA ASN A 235 -7.03 7.23 35.60
C ASN A 235 -6.87 8.59 36.28
#